data_AF-A0A521GWH4-F1
#
_entry.id   AF-A0A521GWH4-F1
#
_cell.length_a   1.000
_cell.length_b   1.000
_cell.length_c   1.000
_cell.angle_alpha   90.00
_cell.angle_beta   90.00
_cell.angle_gamma   90.00
#
_symmetry.space_group_name_H-M   'P 1'
#
loop_
_entity.id
_entity.type
_entity.pdbx_description
1 polymer ?
#
loop_
_entity_poly.entity_id
_entity_poly.type
_entity_poly.pdbx_seq_one_letter_code
_entity_poly.pdbx_strand_id
1 'polypeptide(L)'
;MLPYVLLVPLVLQAPDREPGSPSASAVALAVVAPAAWEAALQPFLEQRRRELTAVFLPLEDAVATGAGDAPERLKRRLHALWQESGLRYALLVGDADTLPVRFMVLDRNTEAAHNYAFYASDLYYADLAREGGGFEDWNGARDGCSARYYGEVRGEHFKDSPINYDGISYVPEIGVGRWPVSDVESLQTVIAKTLAWPGSGARVETLVAAHGDGWVDARAALAAWIEPFPALGWTVDRQFYGERDGVPSTASVMAGIRQGATLVLHAGHGDAGGWDRCLGADQELELAACQPAVFFSVGCGTAHFCAEAPYQAYLDADGVPHRGTTAGEVFLEPPPAPAPLQPGRFNSTSLGERLLRMPAGGAVAYIGCNTGAQPCALSLMQGFLQHAGQHPDARVGDAWQAALAFYYDAERLATLQPDAGWYPPSIFFQGMKFMLFGDPTLPLAAAPGRE
;
A
#
# COMPACT_ATOMS: atom_id res chain seq x y z
N MET A 1 37.50 52.01 -0.35
CA MET A 1 36.94 51.14 -1.42
C MET A 1 37.49 49.74 -1.21
N LEU A 2 36.71 48.88 -0.56
CA LEU A 2 36.89 47.44 -0.53
C LEU A 2 35.63 46.84 -1.16
N PRO A 3 35.72 45.87 -2.09
CA PRO A 3 34.54 45.33 -2.74
C PRO A 3 33.90 44.23 -1.88
N TYR A 4 32.57 44.25 -1.84
CA TYR A 4 31.72 43.19 -1.32
C TYR A 4 31.88 41.92 -2.16
N VAL A 5 32.14 40.78 -1.52
CA VAL A 5 32.07 39.46 -2.14
C VAL A 5 30.66 38.91 -1.90
N LEU A 6 29.91 38.72 -2.98
CA LEU A 6 28.63 37.99 -2.99
C LEU A 6 28.94 36.49 -2.86
N LEU A 7 28.44 35.84 -1.81
CA LEU A 7 28.37 34.38 -1.72
C LEU A 7 27.08 33.91 -2.38
N VAL A 8 27.19 33.20 -3.50
CA VAL A 8 26.08 32.46 -4.12
C VAL A 8 26.06 31.05 -3.51
N PRO A 9 24.92 30.55 -3.00
CA PRO A 9 24.84 29.18 -2.53
C PRO A 9 24.93 28.20 -3.72
N LEU A 10 25.89 27.28 -3.64
CA LEU A 10 26.05 26.19 -4.60
C LEU A 10 24.95 25.15 -4.31
N VAL A 11 23.90 25.14 -5.15
CA VAL A 11 22.92 24.04 -5.16
C VAL A 11 23.58 22.87 -5.87
N LEU A 12 23.93 21.82 -5.13
CA LEU A 12 24.32 20.52 -5.70
C LEU A 12 23.08 19.90 -6.34
N GLN A 13 22.98 20.01 -7.66
CA GLN A 13 22.05 19.20 -8.45
C GLN A 13 22.51 17.74 -8.39
N ALA A 14 21.60 16.85 -8.00
CA ALA A 14 21.78 15.42 -8.23
C ALA A 14 21.96 15.16 -9.74
N PRO A 15 22.78 14.19 -10.15
CA PRO A 15 22.97 13.91 -11.57
C PRO A 15 21.65 13.39 -12.16
N ASP A 16 21.13 14.11 -13.16
CA ASP A 16 20.10 13.61 -14.07
C ASP A 16 20.57 12.28 -14.66
N ARG A 17 19.93 11.17 -14.26
CA ARG A 17 20.03 9.91 -15.00
C ARG A 17 19.06 10.00 -16.17
N GLU A 18 19.58 10.18 -17.38
CA GLU A 18 18.79 9.91 -18.59
C GLU A 18 18.28 8.46 -18.53
N PRO A 19 16.98 8.21 -18.80
CA PRO A 19 16.46 6.86 -18.90
C PRO A 19 17.08 6.18 -20.12
N GLY A 20 18.04 5.28 -19.87
CA GLY A 20 18.58 4.41 -20.90
C GLY A 20 17.45 3.64 -21.59
N SER A 21 17.50 3.55 -22.92
CA SER A 21 16.53 2.82 -23.71
C SER A 21 16.34 1.40 -23.14
N PRO A 22 15.10 0.93 -22.92
CA PRO A 22 14.86 -0.36 -22.28
C PRO A 22 15.51 -1.46 -23.11
N SER A 23 16.42 -2.21 -22.48
CA SER A 23 16.90 -3.48 -22.99
C SER A 23 15.68 -4.37 -23.29
N ALA A 24 15.66 -5.04 -24.44
CA ALA A 24 14.63 -6.00 -24.82
C ALA A 24 14.52 -7.22 -23.86
N SER A 25 15.36 -7.30 -22.82
CA SER A 25 15.35 -8.32 -21.77
C SER A 25 14.81 -7.83 -20.41
N ALA A 26 14.35 -6.59 -20.29
CA ALA A 26 13.96 -6.06 -18.98
C ALA A 26 12.63 -6.69 -18.52
N VAL A 27 12.67 -7.46 -17.42
CA VAL A 27 11.46 -8.00 -16.77
C VAL A 27 10.75 -6.82 -16.11
N ALA A 28 9.55 -6.46 -16.57
CA ALA A 28 8.82 -5.32 -16.01
C ALA A 28 7.94 -5.74 -14.83
N LEU A 29 7.34 -6.95 -14.86
CA LEU A 29 6.44 -7.47 -13.83
C LEU A 29 6.84 -8.88 -13.40
N ALA A 30 6.94 -9.10 -12.09
CA ALA A 30 6.96 -10.43 -11.48
C ALA A 30 5.60 -10.73 -10.83
N VAL A 31 4.98 -11.85 -11.20
CA VAL A 31 3.75 -12.34 -10.57
C VAL A 31 4.11 -13.48 -9.62
N VAL A 32 4.00 -13.23 -8.33
CA VAL A 32 4.37 -14.17 -7.26
C VAL A 32 3.12 -14.85 -6.74
N ALA A 33 3.00 -16.17 -6.92
CA ALA A 33 1.83 -16.93 -6.45
C ALA A 33 2.22 -18.38 -6.14
N PRO A 34 1.40 -19.13 -5.38
CA PRO A 34 1.55 -20.58 -5.28
C PRO A 34 1.69 -21.23 -6.66
N ALA A 35 2.64 -22.14 -6.82
CA ALA A 35 2.89 -22.83 -8.09
C ALA A 35 1.62 -23.49 -8.63
N ALA A 36 0.79 -24.03 -7.73
CA ALA A 36 -0.48 -24.68 -8.08
C ALA A 36 -1.50 -23.74 -8.75
N TRP A 37 -1.33 -22.41 -8.65
CA TRP A 37 -2.26 -21.43 -9.21
C TRP A 37 -1.86 -20.93 -10.59
N GLU A 38 -0.72 -21.37 -11.14
CA GLU A 38 -0.24 -20.94 -12.45
C GLU A 38 -1.29 -21.11 -13.55
N ALA A 39 -1.98 -22.26 -13.56
CA ALA A 39 -3.02 -22.54 -14.57
C ALA A 39 -4.18 -21.53 -14.51
N ALA A 40 -4.60 -21.11 -13.31
CA ALA A 40 -5.65 -20.11 -13.13
C ALA A 40 -5.17 -18.70 -13.53
N LEU A 41 -3.88 -18.42 -13.37
CA LEU A 41 -3.24 -17.15 -13.73
C LEU A 41 -2.94 -16.99 -15.21
N GLN A 42 -2.98 -18.06 -16.02
CA GLN A 42 -2.59 -18.01 -17.43
C GLN A 42 -3.28 -16.89 -18.24
N PRO A 43 -4.62 -16.68 -18.15
CA PRO A 43 -5.26 -15.59 -18.90
C PRO A 43 -4.68 -14.21 -18.57
N PHE A 44 -4.36 -13.97 -17.29
CA PHE A 44 -3.72 -12.74 -16.84
C PHE A 44 -2.28 -12.61 -17.33
N LEU A 45 -1.48 -13.67 -17.17
CA LEU A 45 -0.09 -13.71 -17.60
C LEU A 45 0.03 -13.51 -19.12
N GLU A 46 -0.85 -14.13 -19.92
CA GLU A 46 -0.90 -13.96 -21.36
C GLU A 46 -1.21 -12.53 -21.77
N GLN A 47 -2.20 -11.88 -21.13
CA GLN A 47 -2.50 -10.48 -21.40
C GLN A 47 -1.31 -9.58 -21.03
N ARG A 48 -0.75 -9.74 -19.82
CA ARG A 48 0.38 -8.90 -19.39
C ARG A 48 1.60 -9.09 -20.27
N ARG A 49 1.91 -10.32 -20.72
CA ARG A 49 3.01 -10.58 -21.68
C ARG A 49 2.84 -9.91 -23.05
N ARG A 50 1.63 -9.49 -23.43
CA ARG A 50 1.39 -8.67 -24.63
C ARG A 50 1.65 -7.18 -24.40
N GLU A 51 1.56 -6.73 -23.15
CA GLU A 51 1.65 -5.32 -22.76
C GLU A 51 3.05 -4.96 -22.19
N LEU A 52 3.71 -5.91 -21.52
CA LEU A 52 4.98 -5.75 -20.81
C LEU A 52 5.66 -7.11 -20.60
N THR A 53 6.97 -7.12 -20.31
CA THR A 53 7.70 -8.35 -19.98
C THR A 53 7.27 -8.86 -18.60
N ALA A 54 6.34 -9.83 -18.56
CA ALA A 54 5.82 -10.41 -17.32
C ALA A 54 6.32 -11.85 -17.12
N VAL A 55 6.87 -12.12 -15.92
CA VAL A 55 7.30 -13.46 -15.50
C VAL A 55 6.40 -13.99 -14.40
N PHE A 56 6.11 -15.29 -14.45
CA PHE A 56 5.53 -16.00 -13.33
C PHE A 56 6.68 -16.47 -12.43
N LEU A 57 6.59 -16.17 -11.14
CA LEU A 57 7.55 -16.55 -10.13
C LEU A 57 6.82 -17.43 -9.09
N PRO A 58 6.92 -18.77 -9.19
CA PRO A 58 6.32 -19.65 -8.19
C PRO A 58 6.82 -19.29 -6.80
N LEU A 59 5.90 -19.14 -5.85
CA LEU A 59 6.21 -18.72 -4.48
C LEU A 59 7.17 -19.71 -3.82
N GLU A 60 6.92 -21.00 -4.00
CA GLU A 60 7.73 -22.09 -3.47
C GLU A 60 9.18 -21.99 -3.96
N ASP A 61 9.39 -21.67 -5.24
CA ASP A 61 10.73 -21.46 -5.81
C ASP A 61 11.36 -20.18 -5.27
N ALA A 62 10.60 -19.09 -5.16
CA ALA A 62 11.07 -17.81 -4.65
C ALA A 62 11.55 -17.88 -3.19
N VAL A 63 10.97 -18.80 -2.39
CA VAL A 63 11.29 -18.95 -0.96
C VAL A 63 12.01 -20.26 -0.63
N ALA A 64 12.39 -21.09 -1.62
CA ALA A 64 13.01 -22.39 -1.38
C ALA A 64 14.42 -22.30 -0.81
N THR A 65 15.21 -21.34 -1.27
CA THR A 65 16.66 -21.26 -0.98
C THR A 65 17.11 -19.84 -0.69
N GLY A 66 18.23 -19.71 0.03
CA GLY A 66 18.80 -18.43 0.42
C GLY A 66 18.80 -18.20 1.93
N ALA A 67 19.41 -17.10 2.35
CA ALA A 67 19.43 -16.66 3.74
C ALA A 67 18.09 -16.00 4.14
N GLY A 68 17.80 -16.01 5.44
CA GLY A 68 16.60 -15.39 6.01
C GLY A 68 15.36 -16.28 5.96
N ASP A 69 14.26 -15.73 6.48
CA ASP A 69 12.93 -16.34 6.45
C ASP A 69 12.25 -16.18 5.08
N ALA A 70 11.02 -16.67 4.93
CA ALA A 70 10.33 -16.67 3.65
C ALA A 70 10.13 -15.25 3.04
N PRO A 71 9.71 -14.21 3.78
CA PRO A 71 9.66 -12.85 3.24
C PRO A 71 11.03 -12.33 2.79
N GLU A 72 12.11 -12.55 3.56
CA GLU A 72 13.43 -12.08 3.14
C GLU A 72 13.89 -12.78 1.86
N ARG A 73 13.70 -14.10 1.75
CA ARG A 73 14.05 -14.85 0.54
C ARG A 73 13.28 -14.36 -0.69
N LEU A 74 11.97 -14.11 -0.54
CA LEU A 74 11.16 -13.51 -1.60
C LEU A 74 11.69 -12.11 -1.98
N LYS A 75 11.93 -11.23 -1.00
CA LYS A 75 12.47 -9.89 -1.25
C LYS A 75 13.83 -9.93 -1.95
N ARG A 76 14.73 -10.85 -1.56
CA ARG A 76 16.02 -11.07 -2.23
C ARG A 76 15.84 -11.47 -3.69
N ARG A 77 14.84 -12.31 -3.98
CA ARG A 77 14.51 -12.69 -5.36
C ARG A 77 14.03 -11.49 -6.18
N LEU A 78 13.20 -10.62 -5.60
CA LEU A 78 12.74 -9.38 -6.25
C LEU A 78 13.90 -8.39 -6.45
N HIS A 79 14.77 -8.22 -5.45
CA HIS A 79 15.98 -7.38 -5.55
C HIS A 79 16.93 -7.85 -6.66
N ALA A 80 17.14 -9.16 -6.80
CA ALA A 80 17.93 -9.71 -7.90
C ALA A 80 17.29 -9.41 -9.27
N LEU A 81 15.98 -9.62 -9.43
CA LEU A 81 15.27 -9.27 -10.67
C LEU A 81 15.34 -7.77 -10.99
N TRP A 82 15.28 -6.92 -9.97
CA TRP A 82 15.45 -5.49 -10.12
C TRP A 82 16.86 -5.12 -10.62
N GLN A 83 17.90 -5.65 -9.97
CA GLN A 83 19.30 -5.39 -10.34
C GLN A 83 19.68 -5.96 -11.73
N GLU A 84 19.25 -7.18 -12.02
CA GLU A 84 19.69 -7.92 -13.21
C GLU A 84 18.83 -7.64 -14.44
N SER A 85 17.54 -7.37 -14.23
CA SER A 85 16.53 -7.32 -15.29
C SER A 85 15.64 -6.08 -15.25
N GLY A 86 15.87 -5.11 -14.35
CA GLY A 86 15.10 -3.86 -14.33
C GLY A 86 13.63 -4.04 -13.94
N LEU A 87 13.32 -4.95 -13.01
CA LEU A 87 12.00 -5.11 -12.40
C LEU A 87 11.38 -3.75 -12.05
N ARG A 88 10.12 -3.54 -12.45
CA ARG A 88 9.37 -2.32 -12.11
C ARG A 88 8.18 -2.59 -11.20
N TYR A 89 7.62 -3.80 -11.26
CA TYR A 89 6.43 -4.15 -10.52
C TYR A 89 6.49 -5.58 -9.98
N ALA A 90 5.86 -5.80 -8.83
CA ALA A 90 5.54 -7.13 -8.34
C ALA A 90 4.06 -7.21 -7.95
N LEU A 91 3.39 -8.27 -8.42
CA LEU A 91 2.05 -8.63 -7.98
C LEU A 91 2.15 -9.84 -7.05
N LEU A 92 1.80 -9.64 -5.77
CA LEU A 92 1.74 -10.67 -4.75
C LEU A 92 0.34 -11.32 -4.77
N VAL A 93 0.23 -12.57 -5.19
CA VAL A 93 -1.05 -13.28 -5.30
C VAL A 93 -1.19 -14.26 -4.14
N GLY A 94 -2.00 -13.88 -3.17
CA GLY A 94 -2.27 -14.65 -1.95
C GLY A 94 -2.63 -13.73 -0.79
N ASP A 95 -3.59 -14.17 0.02
CA ASP A 95 -3.88 -13.57 1.33
C ASP A 95 -2.78 -13.94 2.36
N ALA A 96 -2.87 -13.45 3.59
CA ALA A 96 -1.88 -13.70 4.64
C ALA A 96 -1.75 -15.17 5.05
N ASP A 97 -2.72 -16.02 4.67
CA ASP A 97 -2.64 -17.48 4.84
C ASP A 97 -1.97 -18.22 3.68
N THR A 98 -1.70 -17.52 2.58
CA THR A 98 -1.24 -18.09 1.31
C THR A 98 0.12 -17.55 0.90
N LEU A 99 0.35 -16.24 1.03
CA LEU A 99 1.58 -15.57 0.65
C LEU A 99 2.21 -14.85 1.85
N PRO A 100 3.50 -15.09 2.16
CA PRO A 100 4.17 -14.54 3.34
C PRO A 100 3.99 -13.02 3.51
N VAL A 101 3.64 -12.62 4.71
CA VAL A 101 3.56 -11.23 5.17
C VAL A 101 4.84 -10.88 5.91
N ARG A 102 5.40 -9.70 5.64
CA ARG A 102 6.37 -9.10 6.55
C ARG A 102 5.60 -8.26 7.57
N PHE A 103 5.91 -8.48 8.85
CA PHE A 103 5.44 -7.62 9.93
C PHE A 103 6.55 -6.64 10.31
N MET A 104 6.22 -5.36 10.26
CA MET A 104 7.03 -4.28 10.84
C MET A 104 6.79 -4.24 12.36
N VAL A 105 7.77 -3.80 13.14
CA VAL A 105 7.68 -3.72 14.61
C VAL A 105 7.65 -2.29 15.11
N LEU A 106 6.81 -2.04 16.11
CA LEU A 106 6.60 -0.72 16.67
C LEU A 106 6.54 -0.76 18.17
N ASP A 107 7.21 0.19 18.81
CA ASP A 107 6.99 0.41 20.22
C ASP A 107 5.64 1.09 20.49
N ARG A 108 4.96 0.61 21.52
CA ARG A 108 3.62 1.05 21.93
C ARG A 108 3.55 1.10 23.44
N ASN A 109 2.67 1.88 24.02
CA ASN A 109 2.48 1.85 25.48
C ASN A 109 1.49 0.75 25.91
N THR A 110 1.84 -0.51 25.67
CA THR A 110 1.06 -1.69 26.11
C THR A 110 1.94 -2.62 26.94
N GLU A 111 1.89 -2.48 28.25
CA GLU A 111 2.75 -3.23 29.20
C GLU A 111 2.57 -4.75 29.08
N ALA A 112 1.33 -5.22 28.90
CA ALA A 112 1.04 -6.65 28.73
C ALA A 112 1.70 -7.27 27.48
N ALA A 113 2.11 -6.43 26.52
CA ALA A 113 2.81 -6.78 25.30
C ALA A 113 4.30 -6.34 25.33
N HIS A 114 4.84 -6.05 26.52
CA HIS A 114 6.19 -5.50 26.68
C HIS A 114 6.46 -4.26 25.81
N ASN A 115 5.41 -3.47 25.56
CA ASN A 115 5.47 -2.27 24.77
C ASN A 115 5.84 -2.47 23.29
N TYR A 116 5.50 -3.64 22.71
CA TYR A 116 5.69 -3.93 21.29
C TYR A 116 4.37 -4.24 20.57
N ALA A 117 4.30 -3.89 19.29
CA ALA A 117 3.23 -4.22 18.37
C ALA A 117 3.78 -4.54 16.98
N PHE A 118 3.03 -5.34 16.22
CA PHE A 118 3.38 -5.81 14.89
C PHE A 118 2.30 -5.42 13.87
N TYR A 119 2.72 -4.95 12.71
CA TYR A 119 1.80 -4.58 11.64
C TYR A 119 2.27 -5.12 10.30
N ALA A 120 1.36 -5.69 9.51
CA ALA A 120 1.67 -6.14 8.16
C ALA A 120 2.19 -4.96 7.30
N SER A 121 3.16 -5.23 6.43
CA SER A 121 3.73 -4.24 5.52
C SER A 121 4.17 -4.86 4.20
N ASP A 122 3.44 -4.56 3.11
CA ASP A 122 3.89 -4.90 1.76
C ASP A 122 4.92 -3.91 1.21
N LEU A 123 5.11 -2.75 1.85
CA LEU A 123 6.23 -1.84 1.55
C LEU A 123 7.58 -2.56 1.67
N TYR A 124 7.68 -3.58 2.54
CA TYR A 124 8.87 -4.43 2.64
C TYR A 124 9.29 -5.04 1.30
N TYR A 125 8.33 -5.44 0.46
CA TYR A 125 8.62 -6.05 -0.84
C TYR A 125 8.89 -5.02 -1.94
N ALA A 126 8.65 -3.74 -1.66
CA ALA A 126 8.85 -2.63 -2.59
C ALA A 126 10.18 -1.89 -2.34
N ASP A 127 10.57 -1.72 -1.07
CA ASP A 127 11.84 -1.14 -0.62
C ASP A 127 12.97 -2.17 -0.68
N LEU A 128 13.50 -2.44 -1.87
CA LEU A 128 14.44 -3.53 -2.16
C LEU A 128 15.87 -3.19 -1.77
N ALA A 129 16.24 -1.92 -1.76
CA ALA A 129 17.64 -1.51 -1.70
C ALA A 129 17.92 -0.29 -0.82
N ARG A 130 19.13 -0.28 -0.26
CA ARG A 130 19.74 0.88 0.36
C ARG A 130 20.29 1.83 -0.68
N GLU A 131 20.65 3.03 -0.22
CA GLU A 131 21.51 3.92 -1.00
C GLU A 131 22.75 3.16 -1.52
N GLY A 132 23.01 3.28 -2.82
CA GLY A 132 24.07 2.53 -3.50
C GLY A 132 23.65 1.16 -4.06
N GLY A 133 22.40 0.73 -3.87
CA GLY A 133 21.81 -0.45 -4.53
C GLY A 133 22.01 -1.78 -3.78
N GLY A 134 22.68 -1.76 -2.62
CA GLY A 134 22.81 -2.94 -1.76
C GLY A 134 21.46 -3.40 -1.20
N PHE A 135 21.31 -4.69 -0.91
CA PHE A 135 20.05 -5.26 -0.42
C PHE A 135 19.62 -4.62 0.92
N GLU A 136 18.34 -4.24 1.01
CA GLU A 136 17.71 -3.76 2.23
C GLU A 136 16.94 -4.90 2.92
N ASP A 137 17.36 -5.31 4.11
CA ASP A 137 16.78 -6.44 4.84
C ASP A 137 15.72 -6.02 5.89
N TRP A 138 15.61 -4.72 6.19
CA TRP A 138 14.86 -4.16 7.33
C TRP A 138 15.26 -4.74 8.68
N ASN A 139 16.49 -5.19 8.88
CA ASN A 139 16.95 -5.73 10.17
C ASN A 139 18.35 -5.22 10.48
N GLY A 140 18.39 -4.04 11.10
CA GLY A 140 19.59 -3.37 11.58
C GLY A 140 20.02 -3.83 12.97
N ALA A 141 19.09 -4.29 13.81
CA ALA A 141 19.35 -4.77 15.17
C ALA A 141 19.17 -6.29 15.30
N ARG A 142 20.26 -7.00 15.63
CA ARG A 142 20.34 -8.47 15.53
C ARG A 142 20.57 -9.20 16.85
N ASP A 143 20.31 -8.55 17.97
CA ASP A 143 20.48 -9.09 19.32
C ASP A 143 19.14 -9.30 20.03
N GLY A 144 19.09 -10.31 20.91
CA GLY A 144 17.89 -10.62 21.69
C GLY A 144 16.64 -10.82 20.82
N CYS A 145 15.52 -10.21 21.22
CA CYS A 145 14.27 -10.24 20.45
C CYS A 145 14.34 -9.49 19.11
N SER A 146 15.16 -8.43 19.02
CA SER A 146 15.36 -7.65 17.80
C SER A 146 15.89 -8.49 16.64
N ALA A 147 16.61 -9.59 16.92
CA ALA A 147 17.05 -10.54 15.90
C ALA A 147 15.94 -11.12 15.00
N ARG A 148 14.68 -11.05 15.44
CA ARG A 148 13.49 -11.47 14.65
C ARG A 148 12.47 -10.35 14.45
N TYR A 149 12.79 -9.13 14.86
CA TYR A 149 12.00 -7.94 14.57
C TYR A 149 12.56 -7.28 13.32
N TYR A 150 11.66 -6.76 12.50
CA TYR A 150 12.02 -6.17 11.22
C TYR A 150 11.29 -4.84 11.09
N GLY A 151 11.95 -3.84 10.51
CA GLY A 151 11.40 -2.50 10.37
C GLY A 151 11.01 -1.91 11.73
N GLU A 152 11.85 -2.11 12.75
CA GLU A 152 11.66 -1.57 14.09
C GLU A 152 11.57 -0.04 14.05
N VAL A 153 10.42 0.45 14.48
CA VAL A 153 10.13 1.86 14.68
C VAL A 153 10.03 2.11 16.19
N ARG A 154 10.79 3.08 16.67
CA ARG A 154 10.83 3.46 18.09
C ARG A 154 10.39 4.91 18.29
N GLY A 155 10.18 5.28 19.55
CA GLY A 155 9.97 6.67 19.95
C GLY A 155 8.56 6.93 20.46
N GLU A 156 7.69 5.93 20.59
CA GLU A 156 6.46 6.08 21.36
C GLU A 156 6.74 5.80 22.85
N HIS A 157 7.46 4.70 23.11
CA HIS A 157 7.83 4.25 24.45
C HIS A 157 9.35 4.39 24.68
N PHE A 158 10.18 3.86 23.78
CA PHE A 158 11.64 3.92 23.83
C PHE A 158 12.15 5.23 23.21
N LYS A 159 12.33 6.26 24.05
CA LYS A 159 12.67 7.62 23.61
C LYS A 159 14.14 7.87 23.29
N ASP A 160 15.04 7.01 23.78
CA ASP A 160 16.50 7.23 23.68
C ASP A 160 17.12 6.77 22.36
N SER A 161 16.33 6.12 21.51
CA SER A 161 16.77 5.58 20.21
C SER A 161 16.21 6.40 19.05
N PRO A 162 16.87 6.41 17.87
CA PRO A 162 16.26 7.00 16.67
C PRO A 162 14.93 6.32 16.34
N ILE A 163 14.02 7.06 15.70
CA ILE A 163 12.72 6.51 15.28
C ILE A 163 12.93 5.35 14.31
N ASN A 164 13.78 5.53 13.31
CA ASN A 164 14.19 4.48 12.39
C ASN A 164 15.27 3.61 13.03
N TYR A 165 14.87 2.68 13.91
CA TYR A 165 15.82 1.90 14.70
C TYR A 165 16.61 0.90 13.83
N ASP A 166 15.94 0.29 12.85
CA ASP A 166 16.58 -0.64 11.90
C ASP A 166 17.35 0.06 10.76
N GLY A 167 17.28 1.39 10.67
CA GLY A 167 17.98 2.14 9.63
C GLY A 167 17.49 1.83 8.22
N ILE A 168 16.20 1.57 8.06
CA ILE A 168 15.58 1.20 6.77
C ILE A 168 15.64 2.35 5.77
N SER A 169 15.74 2.03 4.48
CA SER A 169 15.67 2.98 3.37
C SER A 169 14.29 3.63 3.25
N TYR A 170 13.20 2.85 3.33
CA TYR A 170 11.79 3.26 3.24
C TYR A 170 11.31 3.59 1.81
N VAL A 171 12.20 4.02 0.92
CA VAL A 171 11.83 4.47 -0.43
C VAL A 171 11.72 3.27 -1.38
N PRO A 172 10.55 3.01 -1.99
CA PRO A 172 10.37 1.82 -2.83
C PRO A 172 11.08 1.91 -4.20
N GLU A 173 11.77 0.85 -4.61
CA GLU A 173 12.34 0.68 -5.94
C GLU A 173 11.32 0.24 -6.99
N ILE A 174 10.27 -0.48 -6.58
CA ILE A 174 9.26 -1.05 -7.47
C ILE A 174 7.84 -0.76 -6.96
N GLY A 175 6.85 -0.76 -7.88
CA GLY A 175 5.44 -0.75 -7.51
C GLY A 175 4.97 -2.14 -7.09
N VAL A 176 4.52 -2.31 -5.85
CA VAL A 176 3.97 -3.58 -5.34
C VAL A 176 2.47 -3.47 -5.14
N GLY A 177 1.73 -4.45 -5.65
CA GLY A 177 0.33 -4.66 -5.34
C GLY A 177 0.08 -6.10 -4.89
N ARG A 178 -1.03 -6.32 -4.19
CA ARG A 178 -1.45 -7.64 -3.69
C ARG A 178 -2.84 -8.01 -4.16
N TRP A 179 -3.05 -9.25 -4.55
CA TRP A 179 -4.37 -9.88 -4.58
C TRP A 179 -4.52 -10.76 -3.35
N PRO A 180 -5.11 -10.26 -2.25
CA PRO A 180 -5.37 -11.06 -1.08
C PRO A 180 -6.52 -12.00 -1.44
N VAL A 181 -6.20 -13.25 -1.74
CA VAL A 181 -7.14 -14.33 -2.03
C VAL A 181 -6.58 -15.61 -1.45
N SER A 182 -7.44 -16.49 -0.92
CA SER A 182 -7.02 -17.76 -0.29
C SER A 182 -7.39 -18.98 -1.13
N ASP A 183 -8.06 -18.78 -2.26
CA ASP A 183 -8.57 -19.85 -3.11
C ASP A 183 -8.63 -19.43 -4.59
N VAL A 184 -8.74 -20.44 -5.46
CA VAL A 184 -8.73 -20.27 -6.93
C VAL A 184 -9.99 -19.58 -7.46
N GLU A 185 -11.14 -19.73 -6.79
CA GLU A 185 -12.40 -19.11 -7.22
C GLU A 185 -12.35 -17.58 -7.03
N SER A 186 -11.91 -17.14 -5.85
CA SER A 186 -11.62 -15.74 -5.54
C SER A 186 -10.56 -15.18 -6.51
N LEU A 187 -9.50 -15.95 -6.79
CA LEU A 187 -8.47 -15.55 -7.77
C LEU A 187 -9.05 -15.33 -9.17
N GLN A 188 -9.83 -16.28 -9.69
CA GLN A 188 -10.46 -16.17 -11.02
C GLN A 188 -11.39 -14.96 -11.10
N THR A 189 -12.09 -14.65 -10.00
CA THR A 189 -12.96 -13.50 -9.87
C THR A 189 -12.18 -12.19 -10.00
N VAL A 190 -11.07 -12.04 -9.27
CA VAL A 190 -10.20 -10.86 -9.34
C VAL A 190 -9.54 -10.74 -10.72
N ILE A 191 -9.10 -11.85 -11.33
CA ILE A 191 -8.54 -11.87 -12.68
C ILE A 191 -9.56 -11.36 -13.70
N ALA A 192 -10.77 -11.91 -13.70
CA ALA A 192 -11.80 -11.54 -14.67
C ALA A 192 -12.10 -10.04 -14.63
N LYS A 193 -12.26 -9.48 -13.43
CA LYS A 193 -12.47 -8.03 -13.23
C LYS A 193 -11.26 -7.20 -13.66
N THR A 194 -10.05 -7.65 -13.35
CA THR A 194 -8.80 -6.97 -13.73
C THR A 194 -8.65 -6.91 -15.26
N LEU A 195 -8.93 -8.00 -15.98
CA LEU A 195 -8.81 -8.05 -17.44
C LEU A 195 -9.90 -7.23 -18.14
N ALA A 196 -11.04 -7.03 -17.47
CA ALA A 196 -12.11 -6.18 -17.97
C ALA A 196 -11.81 -4.68 -17.81
N TRP A 197 -10.82 -4.28 -17.01
CA TRP A 197 -10.43 -2.87 -16.80
C TRP A 197 -9.47 -2.36 -17.90
N PRO A 198 -9.59 -1.10 -18.37
CA PRO A 198 -10.57 -0.06 -17.99
C PRO A 198 -11.93 -0.16 -18.69
N GLY A 199 -12.15 -1.23 -19.47
CA GLY A 199 -13.29 -1.43 -20.35
C GLY A 199 -12.95 -1.14 -21.81
N SER A 200 -13.92 -1.32 -22.71
CA SER A 200 -13.78 -0.98 -24.13
C SER A 200 -14.43 0.37 -24.44
N GLY A 201 -13.69 1.31 -25.01
CA GLY A 201 -14.21 2.56 -25.59
C GLY A 201 -13.65 3.84 -24.98
N ALA A 202 -14.00 4.98 -25.57
CA ALA A 202 -13.70 6.30 -25.00
C ALA A 202 -14.59 6.53 -23.76
N ARG A 203 -13.97 6.71 -22.60
CA ARG A 203 -14.64 7.01 -21.33
C ARG A 203 -14.22 8.40 -20.86
N VAL A 204 -15.16 9.18 -20.34
CA VAL A 204 -14.82 10.38 -19.57
C VAL A 204 -14.45 9.92 -18.17
N GLU A 205 -13.21 10.15 -17.79
CA GLU A 205 -12.75 9.76 -16.47
C GLU A 205 -13.42 10.58 -15.39
N THR A 206 -13.83 9.94 -14.30
CA THR A 206 -14.55 10.60 -13.21
C THR A 206 -13.84 10.37 -11.88
N LEU A 207 -13.54 11.46 -11.16
CA LEU A 207 -12.97 11.44 -9.82
C LEU A 207 -14.07 11.82 -8.82
N VAL A 208 -14.40 10.90 -7.91
CA VAL A 208 -15.31 11.15 -6.78
C VAL A 208 -14.45 11.38 -5.54
N ALA A 209 -14.54 12.55 -4.91
CA ALA A 209 -13.77 12.89 -3.71
C ALA A 209 -14.69 13.10 -2.51
N ALA A 210 -14.71 12.14 -1.59
CA ALA A 210 -15.51 12.17 -0.36
C ALA A 210 -14.65 12.54 0.85
N HIS A 211 -15.02 13.59 1.57
CA HIS A 211 -14.37 13.97 2.84
C HIS A 211 -15.39 14.16 3.97
N GLY A 212 -15.44 13.18 4.87
CA GLY A 212 -16.39 13.12 5.99
C GLY A 212 -16.06 14.08 7.14
N ASP A 213 -17.07 14.41 7.94
CA ASP A 213 -16.95 15.22 9.15
C ASP A 213 -16.31 14.42 10.31
N GLY A 214 -15.90 15.11 11.37
CA GLY A 214 -15.38 14.50 12.60
C GLY A 214 -13.95 13.97 12.48
N TRP A 215 -13.26 14.22 11.37
CA TRP A 215 -11.85 13.93 11.14
C TRP A 215 -11.04 15.23 11.01
N VAL A 216 -9.73 15.15 10.75
CA VAL A 216 -8.93 16.35 10.44
C VAL A 216 -9.50 17.06 9.20
N ASP A 217 -9.68 18.38 9.28
CA ASP A 217 -10.18 19.17 8.14
C ASP A 217 -9.12 19.22 7.03
N ALA A 218 -9.40 18.52 5.94
CA ALA A 218 -8.57 18.45 4.75
C ALA A 218 -9.23 19.10 3.52
N ARG A 219 -10.35 19.82 3.69
CA ARG A 219 -11.16 20.32 2.55
C ARG A 219 -10.37 21.22 1.61
N ALA A 220 -9.65 22.19 2.15
CA ALA A 220 -8.85 23.12 1.35
C ALA A 220 -7.71 22.40 0.61
N ALA A 221 -7.04 21.47 1.28
CA ALA A 221 -5.94 20.70 0.70
C ALA A 221 -6.44 19.75 -0.40
N LEU A 222 -7.47 18.95 -0.12
CA LEU A 222 -8.05 18.01 -1.08
C LEU A 222 -8.66 18.73 -2.29
N ALA A 223 -9.31 19.89 -2.10
CA ALA A 223 -9.77 20.74 -3.20
C ALA A 223 -8.61 21.17 -4.12
N ALA A 224 -7.47 21.56 -3.54
CA ALA A 224 -6.31 21.98 -4.31
C ALA A 224 -5.67 20.82 -5.08
N TRP A 225 -5.68 19.60 -4.53
CA TRP A 225 -5.08 18.43 -5.19
C TRP A 225 -5.90 17.89 -6.35
N ILE A 226 -7.23 18.04 -6.30
CA ILE A 226 -8.13 17.60 -7.39
C ILE A 226 -8.36 18.68 -8.45
N GLU A 227 -8.00 19.95 -8.18
CA GLU A 227 -8.18 21.09 -9.09
C GLU A 227 -7.56 20.91 -10.48
N PRO A 228 -6.41 20.24 -10.66
CA PRO A 228 -5.81 20.05 -11.99
C PRO A 228 -6.57 19.04 -12.88
N PHE A 229 -7.37 18.14 -12.31
CA PHE A 229 -7.97 17.01 -13.04
C PHE A 229 -8.94 17.40 -14.17
N PRO A 230 -9.79 18.44 -14.04
CA PRO A 230 -10.61 18.94 -15.15
C PRO A 230 -9.80 19.36 -16.38
N ALA A 231 -8.59 19.90 -16.21
CA ALA A 231 -7.71 20.25 -17.33
C ALA A 231 -7.18 19.02 -18.08
N LEU A 232 -7.21 17.85 -17.43
CA LEU A 232 -6.89 16.54 -18.01
C LEU A 232 -8.12 15.86 -18.65
N GLY A 233 -9.27 16.54 -18.68
CA GLY A 233 -10.52 16.00 -19.23
C GLY A 233 -11.34 15.16 -18.25
N TRP A 234 -11.01 15.16 -16.96
CA TRP A 234 -11.76 14.43 -15.94
C TRP A 234 -12.98 15.23 -15.47
N THR A 235 -14.06 14.53 -15.16
CA THR A 235 -15.16 15.07 -14.35
C THR A 235 -14.82 14.90 -12.88
N VAL A 236 -15.01 15.94 -12.07
CA VAL A 236 -14.75 15.90 -10.62
C VAL A 236 -16.07 16.06 -9.86
N ASP A 237 -16.43 15.05 -9.09
CA ASP A 237 -17.53 15.06 -8.13
C ASP A 237 -16.96 15.24 -6.72
N ARG A 238 -17.00 16.48 -6.23
CA ARG A 238 -16.47 16.87 -4.92
C ARG A 238 -17.56 16.81 -3.86
N GLN A 239 -17.34 16.01 -2.82
CA GLN A 239 -18.29 15.78 -1.74
C GLN A 239 -17.65 16.01 -0.36
N PHE A 240 -17.66 17.25 0.12
CA PHE A 240 -17.03 17.64 1.39
C PHE A 240 -18.03 18.06 2.47
N TYR A 241 -17.76 17.66 3.71
CA TYR A 241 -18.59 18.05 4.83
C TYR A 241 -18.69 19.58 5.00
N GLY A 242 -19.88 20.05 5.41
CA GLY A 242 -20.16 21.47 5.61
C GLY A 242 -20.30 22.30 4.31
N GLU A 243 -20.07 21.72 3.13
CA GLU A 243 -20.45 22.36 1.87
C GLU A 243 -21.97 22.23 1.64
N ARG A 244 -22.56 23.27 1.02
CA ARG A 244 -24.01 23.38 0.85
C ARG A 244 -24.56 22.33 -0.13
N ASP A 245 -23.77 22.04 -1.15
CA ASP A 245 -24.00 21.00 -2.14
C ASP A 245 -22.85 19.99 -1.99
N GLY A 246 -23.16 18.71 -1.79
CA GLY A 246 -22.13 17.66 -1.72
C GLY A 246 -21.62 17.30 -0.32
N VAL A 247 -22.48 17.18 0.70
CA VAL A 247 -22.05 16.47 1.93
C VAL A 247 -21.93 14.98 1.62
N PRO A 248 -20.80 14.32 1.94
CA PRO A 248 -20.65 12.91 1.66
C PRO A 248 -21.61 12.09 2.50
N SER A 249 -22.30 11.18 1.83
CA SER A 249 -23.28 10.25 2.37
C SER A 249 -23.28 9.00 1.49
N THR A 250 -23.86 7.91 1.99
CA THR A 250 -24.04 6.70 1.18
C THR A 250 -24.74 6.98 -0.14
N ALA A 251 -25.80 7.77 -0.12
CA ALA A 251 -26.54 8.10 -1.34
C ALA A 251 -25.70 8.91 -2.34
N SER A 252 -24.95 9.91 -1.87
CA SER A 252 -24.16 10.78 -2.75
C SER A 252 -22.92 10.08 -3.31
N VAL A 253 -22.19 9.33 -2.48
CA VAL A 253 -21.00 8.58 -2.91
C VAL A 253 -21.40 7.49 -3.90
N MET A 254 -22.47 6.74 -3.61
CA MET A 254 -22.99 5.74 -4.56
C MET A 254 -23.51 6.38 -5.85
N ALA A 255 -24.11 7.57 -5.81
CA ALA A 255 -24.53 8.27 -7.01
C ALA A 255 -23.35 8.63 -7.93
N GLY A 256 -22.22 9.07 -7.36
CA GLY A 256 -20.98 9.31 -8.11
C GLY A 256 -20.40 8.01 -8.69
N ILE A 257 -20.36 6.93 -7.91
CA ILE A 257 -19.87 5.62 -8.37
C ILE A 257 -20.74 5.07 -9.52
N ARG A 258 -22.07 5.12 -9.40
CA ARG A 258 -23.02 4.67 -10.44
C ARG A 258 -22.88 5.41 -11.76
N GLN A 259 -22.41 6.66 -11.74
CA GLN A 259 -22.15 7.45 -12.94
C GLN A 259 -20.87 7.01 -13.68
N GLY A 260 -20.15 6.03 -13.14
CA GLY A 260 -18.93 5.50 -13.73
C GLY A 260 -17.69 6.20 -13.18
N ALA A 261 -17.52 6.20 -11.87
CA ALA A 261 -16.27 6.65 -11.24
C ALA A 261 -15.08 5.82 -11.73
N THR A 262 -13.97 6.51 -11.99
CA THR A 262 -12.66 5.93 -12.32
C THR A 262 -11.77 5.89 -11.08
N LEU A 263 -11.79 6.99 -10.31
CA LEU A 263 -11.06 7.14 -9.06
C LEU A 263 -12.03 7.59 -7.96
N VAL A 264 -12.06 6.87 -6.84
CA VAL A 264 -12.88 7.17 -5.67
C VAL A 264 -11.98 7.42 -4.48
N LEU A 265 -11.98 8.65 -3.97
CA LEU A 265 -11.17 9.08 -2.84
C LEU A 265 -12.03 9.19 -1.59
N HIS A 266 -11.49 8.75 -0.47
CA HIS A 266 -12.09 8.90 0.84
C HIS A 266 -11.07 9.45 1.83
N ALA A 267 -11.42 10.53 2.53
CA ALA A 267 -10.70 11.02 3.70
C ALA A 267 -11.68 11.15 4.88
N GLY A 268 -11.47 10.35 5.93
CA GLY A 268 -12.39 10.33 7.07
C GLY A 268 -12.23 9.10 7.95
N HIS A 269 -13.22 8.88 8.82
CA HIS A 269 -13.30 7.68 9.65
C HIS A 269 -13.56 6.43 8.80
N GLY A 270 -12.96 5.32 9.20
CA GLY A 270 -13.20 4.02 8.58
C GLY A 270 -12.88 2.89 9.54
N ASP A 271 -13.30 1.70 9.15
CA ASP A 271 -12.93 0.43 9.77
C ASP A 271 -12.92 -0.69 8.72
N ALA A 272 -12.76 -1.94 9.16
CA ALA A 272 -12.83 -3.10 8.26
C ALA A 272 -14.22 -3.28 7.60
N GLY A 273 -15.27 -2.70 8.17
CA GLY A 273 -16.64 -2.74 7.69
C GLY A 273 -16.97 -1.68 6.64
N GLY A 274 -16.36 -0.49 6.72
CA GLY A 274 -16.71 0.60 5.83
C GLY A 274 -15.99 1.93 6.03
N TRP A 275 -16.42 2.90 5.23
CA TRP A 275 -16.19 4.34 5.39
C TRP A 275 -17.38 4.94 6.12
N ASP A 276 -17.15 5.66 7.20
CA ASP A 276 -18.24 6.19 8.03
C ASP A 276 -19.22 7.03 7.20
N ARG A 277 -20.51 6.69 7.31
CA ARG A 277 -21.64 7.29 6.58
C ARG A 277 -21.55 7.28 5.04
N CYS A 278 -20.55 6.62 4.45
CA CYS A 278 -20.30 6.69 3.01
C CYS A 278 -20.46 5.33 2.33
N LEU A 279 -19.75 4.29 2.79
CA LEU A 279 -19.73 3.01 2.08
C LEU A 279 -19.51 1.87 3.06
N GLY A 280 -20.26 0.78 2.93
CA GLY A 280 -20.02 -0.43 3.72
C GLY A 280 -20.64 -1.66 3.07
N ALA A 281 -20.72 -2.74 3.85
CA ALA A 281 -21.25 -4.03 3.39
C ALA A 281 -22.69 -3.93 2.80
N ASP A 282 -23.51 -3.02 3.32
CA ASP A 282 -24.90 -2.82 2.87
C ASP A 282 -25.01 -2.35 1.41
N GLN A 283 -23.94 -1.79 0.84
CA GLN A 283 -23.91 -1.31 -0.54
C GLN A 283 -23.35 -2.34 -1.52
N GLU A 284 -22.96 -3.53 -1.06
CA GLU A 284 -22.22 -4.47 -1.90
C GLU A 284 -22.98 -4.92 -3.16
N LEU A 285 -24.28 -5.22 -3.01
CA LEU A 285 -25.13 -5.60 -4.15
C LEU A 285 -25.21 -4.49 -5.20
N GLU A 286 -25.26 -3.25 -4.74
CA GLU A 286 -25.39 -2.08 -5.61
C GLU A 286 -24.06 -1.74 -6.30
N LEU A 287 -22.96 -1.81 -5.56
CA LEU A 287 -21.60 -1.71 -6.08
C LEU A 287 -21.33 -2.75 -7.16
N ALA A 288 -21.81 -3.98 -6.97
CA ALA A 288 -21.61 -5.06 -7.94
C ALA A 288 -22.27 -4.79 -9.31
N ALA A 289 -23.27 -3.90 -9.36
CA ALA A 289 -23.92 -3.46 -10.59
C ALA A 289 -23.23 -2.26 -11.26
N CYS A 290 -22.23 -1.64 -10.61
CA CYS A 290 -21.51 -0.49 -11.13
C CYS A 290 -20.30 -0.91 -11.98
N GLN A 291 -19.71 0.05 -12.71
CA GLN A 291 -18.37 -0.13 -13.25
C GLN A 291 -17.37 -0.20 -12.09
N PRO A 292 -16.34 -1.05 -12.15
CA PRO A 292 -15.30 -1.04 -11.14
C PRO A 292 -14.49 0.26 -11.22
N ALA A 293 -13.81 0.61 -10.13
CA ALA A 293 -12.98 1.80 -10.03
C ALA A 293 -11.70 1.56 -9.19
N VAL A 294 -10.77 2.50 -9.21
CA VAL A 294 -9.67 2.59 -8.25
C VAL A 294 -10.16 3.33 -7.01
N PHE A 295 -9.94 2.76 -5.83
CA PHE A 295 -10.34 3.34 -4.55
C PHE A 295 -9.09 3.73 -3.76
N PHE A 296 -9.08 4.91 -3.14
CA PHE A 296 -8.06 5.32 -2.18
C PHE A 296 -8.74 5.87 -0.92
N SER A 297 -8.58 5.17 0.20
CA SER A 297 -9.07 5.59 1.51
C SER A 297 -7.93 6.00 2.45
N VAL A 298 -7.98 7.22 2.95
CA VAL A 298 -7.30 7.64 4.18
C VAL A 298 -8.32 7.51 5.32
N GLY A 299 -8.47 6.27 5.80
CA GLY A 299 -9.33 5.90 6.92
C GLY A 299 -8.80 4.63 7.60
N CYS A 300 -9.10 4.45 8.88
CA CYS A 300 -8.58 3.33 9.67
C CYS A 300 -9.09 1.98 9.16
N GLY A 301 -8.25 0.94 9.17
CA GLY A 301 -8.65 -0.47 9.02
C GLY A 301 -9.29 -0.88 7.69
N THR A 302 -9.43 0.03 6.73
CA THR A 302 -10.19 -0.23 5.50
C THR A 302 -9.49 -1.21 4.56
N ALA A 303 -8.19 -1.46 4.78
CA ALA A 303 -7.37 -2.46 4.11
C ALA A 303 -6.71 -3.44 5.11
N HIS A 304 -7.37 -3.68 6.25
CA HIS A 304 -6.93 -4.71 7.19
C HIS A 304 -7.02 -6.11 6.55
N PHE A 305 -5.91 -6.83 6.43
CA PHE A 305 -5.91 -8.18 5.82
C PHE A 305 -5.21 -9.24 6.68
N CYS A 306 -4.68 -8.85 7.84
CA CYS A 306 -3.92 -9.74 8.69
C CYS A 306 -3.98 -9.31 10.16
N ALA A 307 -3.93 -10.30 11.06
CA ALA A 307 -3.96 -10.08 12.50
C ALA A 307 -2.98 -9.00 13.01
N GLU A 308 -3.48 -8.14 13.89
CA GLU A 308 -2.69 -7.10 14.59
C GLU A 308 -2.08 -7.68 15.87
N ALA A 309 -1.00 -8.45 15.70
CA ALA A 309 -0.26 -8.99 16.83
C ALA A 309 0.44 -7.86 17.64
N PRO A 310 0.63 -8.02 18.95
CA PRO A 310 0.15 -9.11 19.79
C PRO A 310 -1.24 -8.82 20.39
N TYR A 311 -1.99 -7.85 19.85
CA TYR A 311 -3.30 -7.48 20.39
C TYR A 311 -4.36 -8.53 20.09
N GLN A 312 -4.39 -8.97 18.82
CA GLN A 312 -5.27 -10.02 18.33
C GLN A 312 -4.58 -11.39 18.43
N ALA A 313 -5.37 -12.46 18.32
CA ALA A 313 -4.82 -13.80 18.24
C ALA A 313 -3.98 -13.97 16.97
N TYR A 314 -2.82 -14.61 17.09
CA TYR A 314 -1.88 -14.81 15.98
C TYR A 314 -1.07 -16.10 16.17
N LEU A 315 -0.43 -16.55 15.10
CA LEU A 315 0.58 -17.61 15.14
C LEU A 315 1.97 -16.95 15.19
N ASP A 316 2.82 -17.32 16.15
CA ASP A 316 4.21 -16.84 16.16
C ASP A 316 5.11 -17.59 15.17
N ALA A 317 6.32 -17.07 14.94
CA ALA A 317 7.28 -17.62 14.00
C ALA A 317 7.80 -19.02 14.38
N ASP A 318 7.60 -19.47 15.62
CA ASP A 318 7.94 -20.82 16.08
C ASP A 318 6.72 -21.78 16.03
N GLY A 319 5.57 -21.29 15.57
CA GLY A 319 4.34 -22.07 15.37
C GLY A 319 3.44 -22.16 16.61
N VAL A 320 3.66 -21.32 17.61
CA VAL A 320 2.85 -21.25 18.84
C VAL A 320 1.69 -20.28 18.63
N PRO A 321 0.43 -20.71 18.90
CA PRO A 321 -0.72 -19.82 18.84
C PRO A 321 -0.82 -18.97 20.11
N HIS A 322 -1.07 -17.68 19.93
CA HIS A 322 -1.36 -16.71 20.99
C HIS A 322 -2.82 -16.26 20.91
N ARG A 323 -3.42 -15.97 22.07
CA ARG A 323 -4.80 -15.45 22.14
C ARG A 323 -4.85 -13.92 21.97
N GLY A 324 -3.73 -13.25 22.23
CA GLY A 324 -3.56 -11.80 22.14
C GLY A 324 -3.97 -11.06 23.42
N THR A 325 -3.42 -9.86 23.60
CA THR A 325 -3.64 -9.06 24.81
C THR A 325 -5.08 -8.53 24.92
N THR A 326 -5.81 -8.35 23.82
CA THR A 326 -7.24 -7.99 23.84
C THR A 326 -8.09 -9.12 24.43
N ALA A 327 -7.64 -10.38 24.32
CA ALA A 327 -8.21 -11.53 25.01
C ALA A 327 -7.59 -11.77 26.40
N GLY A 328 -6.86 -10.78 26.94
CA GLY A 328 -6.26 -10.77 28.26
C GLY A 328 -4.92 -11.50 28.39
N GLU A 329 -4.27 -11.92 27.30
CA GLU A 329 -2.90 -12.47 27.37
C GLU A 329 -1.93 -11.45 27.94
N VAL A 330 -1.01 -11.90 28.79
CA VAL A 330 0.10 -11.11 29.30
C VAL A 330 1.36 -11.88 28.98
N PHE A 331 2.20 -11.29 28.14
CA PHE A 331 3.47 -11.87 27.77
C PHE A 331 4.46 -11.72 28.94
N LEU A 332 5.36 -12.70 29.12
CA LEU A 332 6.37 -12.70 30.19
C LEU A 332 7.71 -12.10 29.73
N GLU A 333 7.88 -11.99 28.42
CA GLU A 333 9.00 -11.41 27.70
C GLU A 333 8.46 -10.69 26.46
N PRO A 334 9.28 -9.91 25.72
CA PRO A 334 8.85 -9.33 24.46
C PRO A 334 8.13 -10.36 23.57
N PRO A 335 6.96 -10.01 23.02
CA PRO A 335 6.11 -10.96 22.31
C PRO A 335 6.85 -11.57 21.12
N PRO A 336 6.77 -12.89 20.89
CA PRO A 336 7.46 -13.50 19.77
C PRO A 336 6.95 -12.92 18.43
N ALA A 337 7.85 -12.81 17.46
CA ALA A 337 7.51 -12.26 16.14
C ALA A 337 6.41 -13.11 15.47
N PRO A 338 5.43 -12.50 14.77
CA PRO A 338 4.41 -13.26 14.04
C PRO A 338 5.02 -14.15 12.95
N ALA A 339 4.45 -15.33 12.73
CA ALA A 339 4.74 -16.15 11.56
C ALA A 339 4.43 -15.35 10.29
N PRO A 340 5.29 -15.43 9.25
CA PRO A 340 4.97 -14.79 7.98
C PRO A 340 3.68 -15.28 7.32
N LEU A 341 3.28 -16.54 7.57
CA LEU A 341 1.97 -17.05 7.17
C LEU A 341 1.07 -17.09 8.39
N GLN A 342 -0.05 -16.36 8.33
CA GLN A 342 -1.07 -16.34 9.36
C GLN A 342 -2.28 -17.17 8.90
N PRO A 343 -2.65 -18.24 9.63
CA PRO A 343 -3.84 -19.02 9.30
C PRO A 343 -5.09 -18.13 9.19
N GLY A 344 -5.93 -18.37 8.18
CA GLY A 344 -7.12 -17.55 7.89
C GLY A 344 -8.11 -17.41 9.07
N ARG A 345 -8.06 -18.30 10.07
CA ARG A 345 -8.83 -18.15 11.33
C ARG A 345 -8.46 -16.92 12.17
N PHE A 346 -7.31 -16.31 11.91
CA PHE A 346 -6.85 -15.09 12.58
C PHE A 346 -7.07 -13.83 11.75
N ASN A 347 -7.47 -13.98 10.48
CA ASN A 347 -7.68 -12.86 9.56
C ASN A 347 -9.17 -12.48 9.53
N SER A 348 -9.43 -11.22 9.20
CA SER A 348 -10.76 -10.73 8.90
C SER A 348 -10.75 -10.05 7.53
N THR A 349 -11.86 -10.16 6.80
CA THR A 349 -11.96 -9.57 5.47
C THR A 349 -12.30 -8.09 5.57
N SER A 350 -11.40 -7.19 5.18
CA SER A 350 -11.68 -5.74 5.16
C SER A 350 -12.56 -5.30 3.99
N LEU A 351 -13.03 -4.05 4.02
CA LEU A 351 -13.72 -3.40 2.91
C LEU A 351 -12.91 -3.50 1.62
N GLY A 352 -11.61 -3.18 1.66
CA GLY A 352 -10.74 -3.23 0.49
C GLY A 352 -10.70 -4.63 -0.15
N GLU A 353 -10.62 -5.67 0.67
CA GLU A 353 -10.66 -7.05 0.18
C GLU A 353 -12.02 -7.43 -0.40
N ARG A 354 -13.12 -7.08 0.28
CA ARG A 354 -14.48 -7.35 -0.24
C ARG A 354 -14.69 -6.67 -1.58
N LEU A 355 -14.35 -5.38 -1.70
CA LEU A 355 -14.49 -4.64 -2.95
C LEU A 355 -13.61 -5.19 -4.07
N LEU A 356 -12.38 -5.62 -3.76
CA LEU A 356 -11.48 -6.21 -4.75
C LEU A 356 -11.95 -7.60 -5.19
N ARG A 357 -12.48 -8.42 -4.29
CA ARG A 357 -12.93 -9.80 -4.56
C ARG A 357 -14.32 -9.88 -5.21
N MET A 358 -15.05 -8.76 -5.35
CA MET A 358 -16.32 -8.73 -6.07
C MET A 358 -16.20 -9.17 -7.55
N PRO A 359 -17.17 -9.93 -8.09
CA PRO A 359 -17.13 -10.42 -9.47
C PRO A 359 -17.35 -9.35 -10.54
N ALA A 360 -18.08 -8.29 -10.20
CA ALA A 360 -18.27 -7.11 -11.03
C ALA A 360 -18.33 -5.89 -10.12
N GLY A 361 -18.12 -4.70 -10.68
CA GLY A 361 -18.07 -3.46 -9.90
C GLY A 361 -17.04 -3.50 -8.77
N GLY A 362 -17.28 -2.70 -7.72
CA GLY A 362 -16.34 -2.57 -6.61
C GLY A 362 -14.97 -2.04 -7.07
N ALA A 363 -13.90 -2.54 -6.44
CA ALA A 363 -12.53 -2.07 -6.70
C ALA A 363 -11.81 -2.95 -7.73
N VAL A 364 -11.14 -2.34 -8.72
CA VAL A 364 -10.05 -2.98 -9.49
C VAL A 364 -8.69 -2.80 -8.80
N ALA A 365 -8.57 -1.73 -8.02
CA ALA A 365 -7.48 -1.52 -7.07
C ALA A 365 -8.02 -0.74 -5.86
N TYR A 366 -7.51 -1.05 -4.68
CA TYR A 366 -7.87 -0.42 -3.41
C TYR A 366 -6.61 -0.07 -2.63
N ILE A 367 -6.44 1.21 -2.31
CA ILE A 367 -5.38 1.70 -1.43
C ILE A 367 -6.01 2.07 -0.10
N GLY A 368 -5.49 1.53 1.00
CA GLY A 368 -5.99 1.84 2.33
C GLY A 368 -5.07 1.39 3.46
N CYS A 369 -5.50 1.68 4.69
CA CYS A 369 -4.72 1.40 5.90
C CYS A 369 -5.07 0.04 6.50
N ASN A 370 -4.05 -0.72 6.91
CA ASN A 370 -4.21 -1.99 7.62
C ASN A 370 -4.73 -1.83 9.06
N THR A 371 -4.47 -0.69 9.69
CA THR A 371 -4.85 -0.39 11.10
C THR A 371 -5.26 1.08 11.23
N GLY A 372 -4.98 1.78 12.34
CA GLY A 372 -5.25 3.21 12.49
C GLY A 372 -4.56 4.09 11.42
N ALA A 373 -5.32 4.90 10.70
CA ALA A 373 -4.79 5.95 9.82
C ALA A 373 -4.62 7.27 10.57
N GLN A 374 -3.49 7.95 10.40
CA GLN A 374 -3.22 9.25 11.05
C GLN A 374 -3.29 10.40 10.05
N PRO A 375 -3.49 11.66 10.48
CA PRO A 375 -3.57 12.82 9.60
C PRO A 375 -2.45 12.94 8.55
N CYS A 376 -1.20 12.58 8.89
CA CYS A 376 -0.09 12.60 7.95
C CYS A 376 -0.31 11.68 6.73
N ALA A 377 -1.14 10.64 6.84
CA ALA A 377 -1.47 9.76 5.71
C ALA A 377 -2.11 10.51 4.52
N LEU A 378 -2.65 11.71 4.73
CA LEU A 378 -3.12 12.57 3.64
C LEU A 378 -1.99 12.90 2.65
N SER A 379 -0.73 12.95 3.09
CA SER A 379 0.42 13.17 2.22
C SER A 379 0.65 12.00 1.24
N LEU A 380 0.25 10.76 1.59
CA LEU A 380 0.23 9.64 0.62
C LEU A 380 -0.80 9.93 -0.49
N MET A 381 -2.01 10.35 -0.12
CA MET A 381 -3.04 10.69 -1.11
C MET A 381 -2.62 11.88 -1.97
N GLN A 382 -1.98 12.90 -1.38
CA GLN A 382 -1.40 14.02 -2.10
C GLN A 382 -0.38 13.56 -3.15
N GLY A 383 0.61 12.77 -2.75
CA GLY A 383 1.65 12.28 -3.65
C GLY A 383 1.08 11.44 -4.79
N PHE A 384 0.07 10.61 -4.50
CA PHE A 384 -0.65 9.82 -5.49
C PHE A 384 -1.35 10.71 -6.53
N LEU A 385 -2.14 11.69 -6.06
CA LEU A 385 -2.89 12.60 -6.94
C LEU A 385 -1.96 13.51 -7.74
N GLN A 386 -0.86 13.96 -7.14
CA GLN A 386 0.14 14.76 -7.82
C GLN A 386 0.78 13.97 -8.97
N HIS A 387 1.18 12.71 -8.71
CA HIS A 387 1.76 11.88 -9.76
C HIS A 387 0.75 11.58 -10.87
N ALA A 388 -0.47 11.18 -10.51
CA ALA A 388 -1.55 10.89 -11.46
C ALA A 388 -1.93 12.12 -12.31
N GLY A 389 -1.95 13.32 -11.72
CA GLY A 389 -2.23 14.56 -12.42
C GLY A 389 -1.09 15.03 -13.35
N GLN A 390 0.14 14.58 -13.11
CA GLN A 390 1.32 14.91 -13.92
C GLN A 390 1.60 13.87 -15.01
N HIS A 391 1.15 12.64 -14.82
CA HIS A 391 1.41 11.50 -15.71
C HIS A 391 0.10 10.78 -16.06
N PRO A 392 -0.65 11.26 -17.07
CA PRO A 392 -1.96 10.70 -17.44
C PRO A 392 -1.92 9.23 -17.90
N ASP A 393 -0.74 8.73 -18.27
CA ASP A 393 -0.47 7.33 -18.64
C ASP A 393 0.07 6.48 -17.48
N ALA A 394 0.15 7.04 -16.26
CA ALA A 394 0.62 6.33 -15.09
C ALA A 394 -0.23 5.11 -14.77
N ARG A 395 0.46 4.05 -14.34
CA ARG A 395 -0.18 2.88 -13.75
C ARG A 395 -0.40 3.13 -12.26
N VAL A 396 -1.33 2.38 -11.66
CA VAL A 396 -1.65 2.50 -10.22
C VAL A 396 -0.39 2.33 -9.36
N GLY A 397 0.47 1.38 -9.72
CA GLY A 397 1.74 1.12 -9.05
C GLY A 397 2.75 2.27 -9.18
N ASP A 398 2.76 3.00 -10.30
CA ASP A 398 3.63 4.18 -10.47
C ASP A 398 3.21 5.30 -9.51
N ALA A 399 1.90 5.60 -9.47
CA ALA A 399 1.37 6.60 -8.56
C ALA A 399 1.50 6.18 -7.09
N TRP A 400 1.38 4.88 -6.78
CA TRP A 400 1.58 4.38 -5.42
C TRP A 400 3.04 4.44 -4.98
N GLN A 401 3.98 4.06 -5.86
CA GLN A 401 5.42 4.21 -5.61
C GLN A 401 5.78 5.69 -5.38
N ALA A 402 5.28 6.58 -6.24
CA ALA A 402 5.49 8.01 -6.13
C ALA A 402 4.86 8.60 -4.86
N ALA A 403 3.70 8.10 -4.43
CA ALA A 403 3.05 8.51 -3.19
C ALA A 403 3.90 8.21 -1.95
N LEU A 404 4.53 7.03 -1.90
CA LEU A 404 5.42 6.63 -0.82
C LEU A 404 6.71 7.47 -0.80
N ALA A 405 7.30 7.74 -1.97
CA ALA A 405 8.47 8.62 -2.07
C ALA A 405 8.12 10.06 -1.66
N PHE A 406 6.99 10.59 -2.14
CA PHE A 406 6.50 11.91 -1.73
C PHE A 406 6.26 11.98 -0.22
N TYR A 407 5.65 10.93 0.37
CA TYR A 407 5.41 10.84 1.80
C TYR A 407 6.71 10.93 2.60
N TYR A 408 7.75 10.21 2.16
CA TYR A 408 9.06 10.22 2.80
C TYR A 408 9.62 11.65 2.94
N ASP A 409 9.55 12.43 1.86
CA ASP A 409 10.05 13.80 1.80
C ASP A 409 9.14 14.79 2.54
N ALA A 410 7.84 14.74 2.26
CA ALA A 410 6.84 15.66 2.80
C ALA A 410 6.76 15.59 4.34
N GLU A 411 6.86 14.38 4.88
CA GLU A 411 6.84 14.12 6.33
C GLU A 411 8.24 14.09 6.95
N ARG A 412 9.28 14.35 6.15
CA ARG A 412 10.68 14.50 6.58
C ARG A 412 11.22 13.28 7.34
N LEU A 413 10.87 12.07 6.90
CA LEU A 413 11.16 10.83 7.63
C LEU A 413 12.64 10.63 7.95
N ALA A 414 13.54 11.01 7.04
CA ALA A 414 14.99 10.95 7.23
C ALA A 414 15.51 11.70 8.47
N THR A 415 14.81 12.76 8.86
CA THR A 415 15.23 13.66 9.96
C THR A 415 14.30 13.64 11.15
N LEU A 416 13.29 12.77 11.14
CA LEU A 416 12.29 12.70 12.18
C LEU A 416 12.92 12.16 13.48
N GLN A 417 12.60 12.81 14.59
CA GLN A 417 13.17 12.49 15.91
C GLN A 417 12.05 12.25 16.92
N PRO A 418 12.25 11.39 17.94
CA PRO A 418 11.30 11.26 19.03
C PRO A 418 11.13 12.59 19.75
N ASP A 419 9.90 12.87 20.19
CA ASP A 419 9.61 13.93 21.14
C ASP A 419 8.88 13.35 22.37
N ALA A 420 8.36 14.20 23.26
CA ALA A 420 7.62 13.75 24.43
C ALA A 420 6.28 13.07 24.08
N GLY A 421 5.75 13.26 22.88
CA GLY A 421 4.49 12.72 22.40
C GLY A 421 4.64 11.38 21.67
N TRP A 422 3.51 10.81 21.27
CA TRP A 422 3.43 9.52 20.57
C TRP A 422 3.38 9.67 19.04
N TYR A 423 3.23 10.90 18.54
CA TYR A 423 2.92 11.15 17.14
C TYR A 423 4.11 11.02 16.18
N PRO A 424 5.35 11.45 16.50
CA PRO A 424 6.48 11.28 15.58
C PRO A 424 6.71 9.86 15.05
N PRO A 425 6.80 8.80 15.88
CA PRO A 425 6.88 7.45 15.33
C PRO A 425 5.64 7.11 14.47
N SER A 426 4.46 7.64 14.83
CA SER A 426 3.21 7.50 14.06
C SER A 426 3.22 8.12 12.68
N ILE A 427 4.06 9.13 12.46
CA ILE A 427 4.38 9.60 11.13
C ILE A 427 5.26 8.56 10.43
N PHE A 428 6.37 8.14 11.04
CA PHE A 428 7.30 7.23 10.38
C PHE A 428 6.66 5.92 9.88
N PHE A 429 5.90 5.18 10.70
CA PHE A 429 5.32 3.92 10.23
C PHE A 429 4.03 4.06 9.39
N GLN A 430 3.58 5.28 9.10
CA GLN A 430 2.27 5.48 8.47
C GLN A 430 2.18 4.88 7.07
N GLY A 431 3.21 5.08 6.24
CA GLY A 431 3.28 4.49 4.90
C GLY A 431 3.48 2.98 4.92
N MET A 432 4.16 2.43 5.93
CA MET A 432 4.40 0.99 6.07
C MET A 432 3.11 0.17 6.18
N LYS A 433 2.07 0.74 6.81
CA LYS A 433 0.78 0.07 7.05
C LYS A 433 -0.28 0.38 5.99
N PHE A 434 0.08 1.04 4.89
CA PHE A 434 -0.82 1.23 3.75
C PHE A 434 -0.54 0.18 2.67
N MET A 435 -1.61 -0.39 2.13
CA MET A 435 -1.55 -1.48 1.14
C MET A 435 -2.16 -1.03 -0.17
N LEU A 436 -1.58 -1.49 -1.27
CA LEU A 436 -2.22 -1.50 -2.58
C LEU A 436 -2.76 -2.92 -2.83
N PHE A 437 -4.06 -3.11 -2.68
CA PHE A 437 -4.73 -4.32 -3.13
C PHE A 437 -5.14 -4.15 -4.59
N GLY A 438 -4.56 -4.93 -5.50
CA GLY A 438 -4.80 -4.84 -6.94
C GLY A 438 -3.55 -5.13 -7.76
N ASP A 439 -3.72 -5.17 -9.08
CA ASP A 439 -2.60 -5.27 -10.01
C ASP A 439 -1.92 -3.89 -10.14
N PRO A 440 -0.64 -3.75 -9.73
CA PRO A 440 0.05 -2.46 -9.78
C PRO A 440 0.27 -1.97 -11.22
N THR A 441 0.10 -2.83 -12.21
CA THR A 441 0.28 -2.47 -13.62
C THR A 441 -0.99 -1.92 -14.28
N LEU A 442 -2.13 -1.86 -13.58
CA LEU A 442 -3.35 -1.30 -14.16
C LEU A 442 -3.16 0.19 -14.50
N PRO A 443 -3.61 0.63 -15.68
CA PRO A 443 -3.63 2.06 -16.00
C PRO A 443 -4.63 2.79 -15.07
N LEU A 444 -4.30 3.99 -14.61
CA LEU A 444 -5.19 4.80 -13.75
C LEU A 444 -6.40 5.37 -14.51
N ALA A 445 -6.22 5.65 -15.79
CA ALA A 445 -7.24 6.15 -16.71
C ALA A 445 -7.18 5.36 -18.02
N ALA A 446 -8.26 5.40 -18.79
CA ALA A 446 -8.18 5.00 -20.18
C ALA A 446 -7.18 5.92 -20.89
N ALA A 447 -6.24 5.34 -21.64
CA ALA A 447 -5.30 6.11 -22.43
C ALA A 447 -6.09 7.08 -23.34
N PRO A 448 -5.71 8.37 -23.43
CA PRO A 448 -6.32 9.29 -24.38
C PRO A 448 -6.22 8.65 -25.77
N GLY A 449 -7.37 8.56 -26.44
CA GLY A 449 -7.55 7.76 -27.65
C GLY A 449 -6.37 7.89 -28.60
N ARG A 450 -5.68 6.78 -28.83
CA ARG A 450 -4.93 6.60 -30.08
C ARG A 450 -6.00 6.39 -31.15
N GLU A 451 -6.43 7.48 -31.78
CA GLU A 451 -7.16 7.42 -33.05
C GLU A 451 -6.38 6.63 -34.10
#